data_AF-A0A2U2ZVF5-F1
#
_entry.id   AF-A0A2U2ZVF5-F1
#
_cell.length_a   1.000
_cell.length_b   1.000
_cell.length_c   1.000
_cell.angle_alpha   90.00
_cell.angle_beta   90.00
_cell.angle_gamma   90.00
#
_symmetry.space_group_name_H-M   'P 1'
#
loop_
_entity.id
_entity.type
_entity.pdbx_description
1 polymer ?
#
loop_
_entity_poly.entity_id
_entity_poly.type
_entity_poly.pdbx_seq_one_letter_code
_entity_poly.pdbx_strand_id
1 'polypeptide(L)'
;MGWGETRRQLADAWKWSELHTAAATAALQVPVLWTIAWIASVNDDDYGSGLGGALAAGFFLLVLFVLPLLTTVHAALFTMPAVVLARVAARRTRGPEWLWQLGSVIVLGVFWAAAMTRWSAPVPVLLAAAGMLAAFGLLPLLAVAHVRRRARAGKRTWGFFGVWLRSAGATFGLCVLIVGGAIAATFAGLLKEYEPPTLTTGQRTGVWRGDGGALLNLRAGGRAEFTDLPLQDPGDFTYVRCDGTGTWSVDREGRDDAYAEDGPEERDGVVLRLDGGCGAQTYWTIGGTRDDPELFVVFGDPDSGELRILKKR
;
A
#
# COMPACT_ATOMS: atom_id res chain seq x y z
N MET A 1 -6.20 37.24 -34.44
CA MET A 1 -7.09 37.64 -33.32
C MET A 1 -7.07 36.70 -32.10
N GLY A 2 -6.16 35.71 -31.94
CA GLY A 2 -6.34 34.66 -30.91
C GLY A 2 -5.66 34.83 -29.54
N TRP A 3 -4.54 35.55 -29.44
CA TRP A 3 -3.68 35.49 -28.24
C TRP A 3 -4.25 36.17 -26.98
N GLY A 4 -5.00 37.26 -27.14
CA GLY A 4 -5.63 37.96 -26.01
C GLY A 4 -6.73 37.12 -25.34
N GLU A 5 -7.48 36.36 -26.14
CA GLU A 5 -8.52 35.43 -25.68
C GLU A 5 -7.91 34.26 -24.89
N THR A 6 -6.80 33.71 -25.38
CA THR A 6 -6.07 32.61 -24.70
C THR A 6 -5.47 33.07 -23.37
N ARG A 7 -4.92 34.30 -23.29
CA ARG A 7 -4.36 34.86 -22.06
C ARG A 7 -5.41 35.05 -20.96
N ARG A 8 -6.59 35.59 -21.31
CA ARG A 8 -7.71 35.73 -20.37
C ARG A 8 -8.19 34.37 -19.88
N GLN A 9 -8.18 33.34 -20.73
CA GLN A 9 -8.58 32.00 -20.34
C GLN A 9 -7.57 31.29 -19.44
N LEU A 10 -6.27 31.51 -19.67
CA LEU A 10 -5.24 31.04 -18.74
C LEU A 10 -5.44 31.70 -17.38
N ALA A 11 -5.69 33.01 -17.34
CA ALA A 11 -6.00 33.73 -16.11
C ALA A 11 -7.31 33.22 -15.44
N ASP A 12 -8.34 32.91 -16.23
CA ASP A 12 -9.60 32.37 -15.74
C ASP A 12 -9.51 30.90 -15.29
N ALA A 13 -8.65 30.10 -15.92
CA ALA A 13 -8.38 28.72 -15.54
C ALA A 13 -7.50 28.65 -14.29
N TRP A 14 -6.65 29.65 -14.05
CA TRP A 14 -5.76 29.74 -12.90
C TRP A 14 -6.36 30.52 -11.73
N LYS A 15 -7.69 30.59 -11.65
CA LYS A 15 -8.35 31.19 -10.50
C LYS A 15 -7.98 30.40 -9.25
N TRP A 16 -7.52 31.12 -8.23
CA TRP A 16 -7.17 30.55 -6.92
C TRP A 16 -8.27 29.65 -6.35
N SER A 17 -9.54 30.00 -6.56
CA SER A 17 -10.68 29.19 -6.13
C SER A 17 -10.73 27.81 -6.79
N GLU A 18 -10.33 27.69 -8.06
CA GLU A 18 -10.33 26.43 -8.81
C GLU A 18 -9.14 25.56 -8.42
N LEU A 19 -7.96 26.18 -8.22
CA LEU A 19 -6.77 25.51 -7.70
C LEU A 19 -7.04 24.91 -6.31
N HIS A 20 -7.60 25.69 -5.39
CA HIS A 20 -7.91 25.21 -4.04
C HIS A 20 -9.00 24.14 -4.03
N THR A 21 -9.97 24.21 -4.94
CA THR A 21 -10.99 23.16 -5.09
C THR A 21 -10.34 21.84 -5.54
N ALA A 22 -9.46 21.90 -6.53
CA ALA A 22 -8.70 20.74 -6.99
C ALA A 22 -7.77 20.20 -5.89
N ALA A 23 -7.05 21.07 -5.19
CA ALA A 23 -6.13 20.69 -4.13
C ALA A 23 -6.85 20.04 -2.94
N ALA A 24 -7.97 20.63 -2.49
CA ALA A 24 -8.77 20.08 -1.41
C ALA A 24 -9.30 18.68 -1.77
N THR A 25 -9.88 18.53 -2.96
CA THR A 25 -10.41 17.23 -3.40
C THR A 25 -9.32 16.20 -3.69
N ALA A 26 -8.13 16.61 -4.09
CA ALA A 26 -6.97 15.72 -4.19
C ALA A 26 -6.45 15.28 -2.81
N ALA A 27 -6.35 16.18 -1.83
CA ALA A 27 -5.97 15.84 -0.45
C ALA A 27 -6.89 14.77 0.13
N LEU A 28 -8.17 14.90 -0.18
CA LEU A 28 -9.18 14.12 0.47
C LEU A 28 -9.34 12.69 -0.06
N GLN A 29 -8.61 12.33 -1.13
CA GLN A 29 -8.47 10.95 -1.61
C GLN A 29 -7.47 10.15 -0.79
N VAL A 30 -6.46 10.79 -0.19
CA VAL A 30 -5.38 10.07 0.50
C VAL A 30 -5.87 9.36 1.76
N PRO A 31 -6.67 9.98 2.65
CA PRO A 31 -7.20 9.27 3.82
C PRO A 31 -8.05 8.07 3.44
N VAL A 32 -8.85 8.18 2.37
CA VAL A 32 -9.71 7.08 1.88
C VAL A 32 -8.86 5.91 1.40
N LEU A 33 -7.85 6.18 0.57
CA LEU A 33 -6.96 5.14 0.06
C LEU A 33 -6.11 4.53 1.17
N TRP A 34 -5.69 5.35 2.13
CA TRP A 34 -5.02 4.87 3.33
C TRP A 34 -5.94 3.96 4.16
N THR A 35 -7.20 4.34 4.38
CA THR A 35 -8.18 3.48 5.09
C THR A 35 -8.39 2.16 4.35
N ILE A 36 -8.49 2.19 3.01
CA ILE A 36 -8.62 0.97 2.20
C ILE A 36 -7.36 0.10 2.33
N ALA A 37 -6.17 0.70 2.23
CA ALA A 37 -4.89 -0.01 2.38
C ALA A 37 -4.75 -0.61 3.78
N TRP A 38 -5.13 0.11 4.82
CA TRP A 38 -5.12 -0.35 6.21
C TRP A 38 -6.12 -1.51 6.43
N ILE A 39 -7.34 -1.43 5.89
CA ILE A 39 -8.29 -2.55 5.96
C ILE A 39 -7.77 -3.75 5.17
N ALA A 40 -7.13 -3.52 4.01
CA ALA A 40 -6.55 -4.59 3.23
C ALA A 40 -5.38 -5.27 3.98
N SER A 41 -4.58 -4.53 4.73
CA SER A 41 -3.50 -5.10 5.54
C SER A 41 -4.00 -5.90 6.74
N VAL A 42 -5.19 -5.63 7.28
CA VAL A 42 -5.79 -6.45 8.37
C VAL A 42 -6.09 -7.89 7.92
N ASN A 43 -6.32 -8.10 6.63
CA ASN A 43 -6.58 -9.43 6.07
C ASN A 43 -5.31 -10.16 5.60
N ASP A 44 -4.16 -9.49 5.59
CA ASP A 44 -2.91 -10.06 5.11
C ASP A 44 -2.02 -10.49 6.28
N ASP A 45 -1.12 -11.44 6.05
CA ASP A 45 -0.15 -11.82 7.07
C ASP A 45 0.89 -10.70 7.18
N ASP A 46 0.94 -10.01 8.32
CA ASP A 46 1.90 -8.93 8.57
C ASP A 46 3.30 -9.44 8.94
N TYR A 47 3.48 -10.75 9.06
CA TYR A 47 4.73 -11.41 9.44
C TYR A 47 5.34 -10.83 10.73
N GLY A 48 4.52 -10.34 11.67
CA GLY A 48 4.97 -9.69 12.91
C GLY A 48 5.57 -8.30 12.71
N SER A 49 5.49 -7.73 11.50
CA SER A 49 5.99 -6.39 11.15
C SER A 49 4.90 -5.31 11.14
N GLY A 50 3.77 -5.60 11.80
CA GLY A 50 2.62 -4.70 11.85
C GLY A 50 3.03 -3.28 12.26
N LEU A 51 2.75 -2.30 11.40
CA LEU A 51 2.80 -0.89 11.76
C LEU A 51 1.79 -0.66 12.88
N GLY A 52 2.23 -0.75 14.14
CA GLY A 52 1.37 -0.63 15.31
C GLY A 52 0.46 0.60 15.24
N GLY A 53 -0.74 0.50 15.83
CA GLY A 53 -1.81 1.51 15.69
C GLY A 53 -1.39 2.94 16.04
N ALA A 54 -0.37 3.12 16.89
CA ALA A 54 0.20 4.42 17.25
C ALA A 54 1.02 5.08 16.12
N LEU A 55 1.81 4.31 15.36
CA LEU A 55 2.55 4.81 14.18
C LEU A 55 1.60 5.13 13.03
N ALA A 56 0.55 4.33 12.85
CA ALA A 56 -0.55 4.61 11.93
C ALA A 56 -1.25 5.95 12.26
N ALA A 57 -1.51 6.22 13.53
CA ALA A 57 -2.10 7.49 13.98
C ALA A 57 -1.14 8.68 13.81
N GLY A 58 0.16 8.49 14.07
CA GLY A 58 1.20 9.51 13.84
C GLY A 58 1.36 9.86 12.36
N PHE A 59 1.34 8.86 11.48
CA PHE A 59 1.33 9.06 10.02
C PHE A 59 0.08 9.84 9.59
N PHE A 60 -1.09 9.50 10.12
CA PHE A 60 -2.34 10.22 9.83
C PHE A 60 -2.25 11.71 10.17
N LEU A 61 -1.63 12.07 11.30
CA LEU A 61 -1.41 13.46 11.70
C LEU A 61 -0.38 14.18 10.82
N LEU A 62 0.73 13.53 10.46
CA LEU A 62 1.73 14.10 9.56
C LEU A 62 1.15 14.35 8.16
N VAL A 63 0.37 13.38 7.66
CA VAL A 63 -0.40 13.45 6.42
C VAL A 63 -1.30 14.68 6.42
N LEU A 64 -2.00 15.02 7.51
CA LEU A 64 -2.86 16.22 7.56
C LEU A 64 -2.12 17.55 7.31
N PHE A 65 -0.84 17.65 7.67
CA PHE A 65 -0.05 18.88 7.45
C PHE A 65 0.67 18.91 6.10
N VAL A 66 1.17 17.76 5.63
CA VAL A 66 1.92 17.67 4.38
C VAL A 66 0.98 17.57 3.16
N LEU A 67 -0.22 17.00 3.32
CA LEU A 67 -1.17 16.85 2.23
C LEU A 67 -1.57 18.15 1.56
N PRO A 68 -2.00 19.20 2.29
CA PRO A 68 -2.46 20.41 1.65
C PRO A 68 -1.40 21.01 0.72
N LEU A 69 -0.12 20.89 1.10
CA LEU A 69 1.00 21.31 0.26
C LEU A 69 1.16 20.39 -0.96
N LEU A 70 1.28 19.08 -0.74
CA LEU A 70 1.45 18.08 -1.81
C LEU A 70 0.31 18.13 -2.83
N THR A 71 -0.92 18.31 -2.37
CA THR A 71 -2.10 18.26 -3.23
C THR A 71 -2.33 19.58 -3.95
N THR A 72 -1.84 20.69 -3.39
CA THR A 72 -1.73 21.96 -4.11
C THR A 72 -0.70 21.84 -5.24
N VAL A 73 0.46 21.22 -4.97
CA VAL A 73 1.47 20.94 -6.00
C VAL A 73 0.91 20.02 -7.08
N HIS A 74 0.24 18.94 -6.70
CA HIS A 74 -0.44 18.04 -7.65
C HIS A 74 -1.50 18.77 -8.48
N ALA A 75 -2.35 19.58 -7.84
CA ALA A 75 -3.35 20.37 -8.57
C ALA A 75 -2.70 21.33 -9.57
N ALA A 76 -1.62 22.00 -9.18
CA ALA A 76 -0.89 22.94 -10.03
C ALA A 76 -0.16 22.27 -11.21
N LEU A 77 0.47 21.10 -10.98
CA LEU A 77 1.29 20.41 -11.97
C LEU A 77 0.49 19.45 -12.87
N PHE A 78 -0.68 19.00 -12.41
CA PHE A 78 -1.44 17.95 -13.08
C PHE A 78 -2.86 18.41 -13.43
N THR A 79 -3.67 18.74 -12.42
CA THR A 79 -5.10 19.03 -12.62
C THR A 79 -5.33 20.29 -13.45
N MET A 80 -4.64 21.39 -13.14
CA MET A 80 -4.84 22.67 -13.81
C MET A 80 -4.37 22.63 -15.27
N PRO A 81 -3.19 22.07 -15.61
CA PRO A 81 -2.79 21.83 -16.99
C PRO A 81 -3.80 20.96 -17.76
N ALA A 82 -4.32 19.90 -17.14
CA ALA A 82 -5.34 19.04 -17.78
C ALA A 82 -6.62 19.84 -18.12
N VAL A 83 -7.07 20.70 -17.21
CA VAL A 83 -8.23 21.58 -17.44
C VAL A 83 -7.98 22.57 -18.57
N VAL A 84 -6.78 23.15 -18.63
CA VAL A 84 -6.40 24.10 -19.68
C VAL A 84 -6.37 23.40 -21.04
N LEU A 85 -5.69 22.25 -21.14
CA LEU A 85 -5.62 21.44 -22.35
C LEU A 85 -7.01 21.05 -22.84
N ALA A 86 -7.86 20.56 -21.93
CA ALA A 86 -9.21 20.15 -22.27
C ALA A 86 -10.05 21.30 -22.83
N ARG A 87 -9.94 22.50 -22.26
CA ARG A 87 -10.64 23.70 -22.74
C ARG A 87 -10.18 24.13 -24.13
N VAL A 88 -8.86 24.13 -24.36
CA VAL A 88 -8.29 24.49 -25.66
C VAL A 88 -8.75 23.49 -26.72
N ALA A 89 -8.74 22.19 -26.41
CA ALA A 89 -9.14 21.13 -27.33
C ALA A 89 -10.65 21.13 -27.62
N ALA A 90 -11.50 21.27 -26.59
CA ALA A 90 -12.95 21.31 -26.74
C ALA A 90 -13.42 22.49 -27.61
N ARG A 91 -12.75 23.65 -27.53
CA ARG A 91 -13.08 24.80 -28.38
C ARG A 91 -12.73 24.58 -29.84
N ARG A 92 -11.58 23.98 -30.13
CA ARG A 92 -11.14 23.71 -31.51
C ARG A 92 -12.04 22.71 -32.22
N THR A 93 -12.55 21.74 -31.47
CA THR A 93 -13.31 20.61 -32.02
C THR A 93 -14.82 20.75 -31.83
N ARG A 94 -15.29 21.77 -31.09
CA ARG A 94 -16.69 21.95 -30.64
C ARG A 94 -17.28 20.71 -29.94
N GLY A 95 -16.42 19.83 -29.43
CA GLY A 95 -16.80 18.59 -28.76
C GLY A 95 -17.16 18.80 -27.29
N PRO A 96 -17.70 17.76 -26.63
CA PRO A 96 -18.07 17.83 -25.23
C PRO A 96 -16.81 17.94 -24.34
N GLU A 97 -16.79 18.93 -23.44
CA GLU A 97 -15.63 19.27 -22.59
C GLU A 97 -15.15 18.07 -21.74
N TRP A 98 -16.05 17.18 -21.32
CA TRP A 98 -15.73 16.03 -20.46
C TRP A 98 -14.85 14.97 -21.15
N LEU A 99 -15.04 14.73 -22.46
CA LEU A 99 -14.19 13.81 -23.22
C LEU A 99 -12.75 14.33 -23.28
N TRP A 100 -12.59 15.64 -23.50
CA TRP A 100 -11.28 16.28 -23.54
C TRP A 100 -10.62 16.35 -22.18
N GLN A 101 -11.38 16.45 -21.09
CA GLN A 101 -10.86 16.34 -19.73
C GLN A 101 -10.28 14.95 -19.48
N LEU A 102 -11.01 13.88 -19.81
CA LEU A 102 -10.52 12.50 -19.69
C LEU A 102 -9.25 12.26 -20.51
N GLY A 103 -9.25 12.66 -21.78
CA GLY A 103 -8.09 12.52 -22.65
C GLY A 103 -6.88 13.31 -22.13
N SER A 104 -7.08 14.53 -21.64
CA SER A 104 -5.98 15.36 -21.12
C SER A 104 -5.34 14.76 -19.86
N VAL A 105 -6.14 14.15 -18.97
CA VAL A 105 -5.65 13.44 -17.79
C VAL A 105 -4.79 12.25 -18.17
N ILE A 106 -5.25 11.44 -19.12
CA ILE A 106 -4.52 10.25 -19.57
C ILE A 106 -3.19 10.68 -20.17
N VAL A 107 -3.18 11.68 -21.04
CA VAL A 107 -1.96 12.21 -21.67
C VAL A 107 -0.98 12.75 -20.64
N LEU A 108 -1.44 13.53 -19.66
CA LEU A 108 -0.60 14.03 -18.57
C LEU A 108 -0.09 12.90 -17.66
N GLY A 109 -0.92 11.90 -17.38
CA GLY A 109 -0.56 10.71 -16.60
C GLY A 109 0.57 9.93 -17.26
N VAL A 110 0.45 9.67 -18.57
CA VAL A 110 1.50 9.02 -19.37
C VAL A 110 2.79 9.85 -19.39
N PHE A 111 2.67 11.17 -19.59
CA PHE A 111 3.83 12.08 -19.60
C PHE A 111 4.60 12.04 -18.27
N TRP A 112 3.90 12.16 -17.14
CA TRP A 112 4.53 12.13 -15.82
C TRP A 112 5.06 10.75 -15.44
N ALA A 113 4.34 9.67 -15.78
CA ALA A 113 4.82 8.30 -15.57
C ALA A 113 6.13 8.06 -16.34
N ALA A 114 6.22 8.50 -17.59
CA ALA A 114 7.45 8.42 -18.40
C ALA A 114 8.60 9.27 -17.83
N ALA A 115 8.28 10.44 -17.26
CA ALA A 115 9.28 11.29 -16.63
C ALA A 115 9.84 10.70 -15.33
N MET A 116 8.99 10.10 -14.49
CA MET A 116 9.37 9.54 -13.18
C MET A 116 10.12 8.23 -13.28
N THR A 117 9.75 7.38 -14.23
CA THR A 117 10.29 6.01 -14.31
C THR A 117 11.70 5.93 -14.90
N ARG A 118 12.24 7.04 -15.43
CA ARG A 118 13.33 7.06 -16.43
C ARG A 118 12.94 6.18 -17.63
N TRP A 119 13.49 6.46 -18.82
CA TRP A 119 13.01 5.86 -20.08
C TRP A 119 13.13 4.32 -20.20
N SER A 120 13.58 3.62 -19.16
CA SER A 120 13.86 2.18 -19.15
C SER A 120 12.87 1.33 -18.34
N ALA A 121 11.79 1.89 -17.77
CA ALA A 121 10.85 1.05 -17.04
C ALA A 121 10.05 0.10 -17.96
N PRO A 122 9.70 -1.10 -17.48
CA PRO A 122 8.80 -2.00 -18.20
C PRO A 122 7.44 -1.35 -18.48
N VAL A 123 6.90 -1.60 -19.67
CA VAL A 123 5.59 -1.08 -20.12
C VAL A 123 4.46 -1.33 -19.10
N PRO A 124 4.35 -2.51 -18.44
CA PRO A 124 3.30 -2.73 -17.44
C PRO A 124 3.39 -1.77 -16.24
N VAL A 125 4.60 -1.46 -15.79
CA VAL A 125 4.83 -0.53 -14.66
C VAL A 125 4.42 0.88 -15.05
N LEU A 126 4.76 1.30 -16.27
CA LEU A 126 4.38 2.62 -16.79
C LEU A 126 2.86 2.76 -16.95
N LEU A 127 2.18 1.73 -17.45
CA LEU A 127 0.73 1.71 -17.58
C LEU A 127 0.03 1.73 -16.21
N ALA A 128 0.53 0.96 -15.24
CA ALA A 128 0.00 0.96 -13.88
C ALA A 128 0.15 2.36 -13.23
N ALA A 129 1.34 2.96 -13.31
CA ALA A 129 1.60 4.30 -12.77
C ALA A 129 0.73 5.37 -13.45
N ALA A 130 0.62 5.34 -14.78
CA ALA A 130 -0.23 6.27 -15.52
C ALA A 130 -1.72 6.09 -15.17
N GLY A 131 -2.17 4.84 -14.99
CA GLY A 131 -3.53 4.52 -14.56
C GLY A 131 -3.85 5.07 -13.17
N MET A 132 -2.94 4.91 -12.22
CA MET A 132 -3.08 5.47 -10.86
C MET A 132 -3.15 7.00 -10.89
N LEU A 133 -2.23 7.67 -11.60
CA LEU A 133 -2.25 9.12 -11.75
C LEU A 133 -3.55 9.62 -12.40
N ALA A 134 -4.03 8.90 -13.41
CA ALA A 134 -5.28 9.23 -14.09
C ALA A 134 -6.49 9.08 -13.16
N ALA A 135 -6.56 8.00 -12.39
CA ALA A 135 -7.62 7.76 -11.41
C ALA A 135 -7.65 8.87 -10.35
N PHE A 136 -6.49 9.21 -9.77
CA PHE A 136 -6.35 10.29 -8.79
C PHE A 136 -6.69 11.68 -9.34
N GLY A 137 -6.41 11.91 -10.62
CA GLY A 137 -6.71 13.17 -11.31
C GLY A 137 -8.18 13.37 -11.66
N LEU A 138 -8.96 12.29 -11.75
CA LEU A 138 -10.35 12.35 -12.21
C LEU A 138 -11.29 13.05 -11.21
N LEU A 139 -11.21 12.69 -9.93
CA LEU A 139 -12.05 13.25 -8.87
C LEU A 139 -11.89 14.77 -8.73
N PRO A 140 -10.66 15.34 -8.67
CA PRO A 140 -10.45 16.78 -8.61
C PRO A 140 -11.00 17.51 -9.82
N LEU A 141 -10.92 16.92 -11.02
CA LEU A 141 -11.48 17.50 -12.24
C LEU A 141 -13.00 17.56 -12.22
N LEU A 142 -13.65 16.47 -11.80
CA LEU A 142 -15.11 16.43 -11.66
C LEU A 142 -15.58 17.46 -10.63
N ALA A 143 -14.85 17.64 -9.53
CA ALA A 143 -15.13 18.64 -8.52
C ALA A 143 -15.03 20.07 -9.07
N VAL A 144 -13.95 20.40 -9.79
CA VAL A 144 -13.79 21.71 -10.46
C VAL A 144 -14.91 21.93 -11.47
N ALA A 145 -15.24 20.93 -12.29
CA ALA A 145 -16.34 21.00 -13.26
C ALA A 145 -17.71 21.20 -12.57
N HIS A 146 -17.93 20.59 -11.41
CA HIS A 146 -19.15 20.76 -10.62
C HIS A 146 -19.27 22.18 -10.05
N VAL A 147 -18.23 22.69 -9.40
CA VAL A 147 -18.19 24.05 -8.85
C VAL A 147 -18.43 25.09 -9.94
N ARG A 148 -17.83 24.90 -11.12
CA ARG A 148 -18.06 25.78 -12.29
C ARG A 148 -19.50 25.74 -12.78
N ARG A 149 -20.09 24.54 -12.93
CA ARG A 149 -21.50 24.40 -13.32
C ARG A 149 -22.43 25.12 -12.34
N ARG A 150 -22.12 25.03 -11.05
CA ARG A 150 -22.86 25.73 -9.98
C ARG A 150 -22.72 27.26 -10.08
N ALA A 151 -21.51 27.76 -10.32
CA ALA A 151 -21.25 29.18 -10.52
C ALA A 151 -22.01 29.74 -11.73
N ARG A 152 -22.02 29.02 -12.85
CA ARG A 152 -22.79 29.40 -14.06
C ARG A 152 -24.30 29.44 -13.82
N ALA A 153 -24.81 28.59 -12.93
CA ALA A 153 -26.22 28.57 -12.54
C ALA A 153 -26.59 29.68 -11.53
N GLY A 154 -25.73 30.67 -11.28
CA GLY A 154 -25.97 31.77 -10.34
C GLY A 154 -26.03 31.35 -8.87
N LYS A 155 -25.69 30.09 -8.55
CA LYS A 155 -25.70 29.59 -7.17
C LYS A 155 -24.46 30.08 -6.45
N ARG A 156 -24.62 30.49 -5.18
CA ARG A 156 -23.51 30.96 -4.32
C ARG A 156 -22.36 29.96 -4.34
N THR A 157 -21.22 30.41 -4.84
CA THR A 157 -19.95 29.67 -4.80
C THR A 157 -19.41 29.68 -3.38
N TRP A 158 -18.75 28.61 -2.99
CA TRP A 158 -18.27 28.48 -1.63
C TRP A 158 -16.95 29.22 -1.48
N GLY A 159 -16.77 29.90 -0.35
CA GLY A 159 -15.48 30.47 0.00
C GLY A 159 -14.45 29.38 0.27
N PHE A 160 -13.18 29.77 0.34
CA PHE A 160 -12.03 28.88 0.60
C PHE A 160 -12.31 27.88 1.74
N PHE A 161 -12.61 28.39 2.93
CA PHE A 161 -12.92 27.55 4.11
C PHE A 161 -14.14 26.65 3.91
N GLY A 162 -15.14 27.12 3.15
CA GLY A 162 -16.35 26.35 2.88
C GLY A 162 -16.11 25.13 2.00
N VAL A 163 -15.18 25.21 1.03
CA VAL A 163 -14.78 24.06 0.20
C VAL A 163 -14.01 23.06 1.05
N TRP A 164 -12.99 23.50 1.78
CA TRP A 164 -12.19 22.63 2.63
C TRP A 164 -13.02 21.90 3.70
N LEU A 165 -13.87 22.62 4.44
CA LEU A 165 -14.68 22.03 5.51
C LEU A 165 -15.66 20.98 4.99
N ARG A 166 -16.34 21.28 3.88
CA ARG A 166 -17.31 20.35 3.29
C ARG A 166 -16.66 19.13 2.67
N SER A 167 -15.54 19.33 1.99
CA SER A 167 -14.79 18.23 1.42
C SER A 167 -14.21 17.37 2.55
N ALA A 168 -13.70 17.96 3.64
CA ALA A 168 -13.29 17.22 4.83
C ALA A 168 -14.44 16.41 5.44
N GLY A 169 -15.63 17.01 5.58
CA GLY A 169 -16.82 16.30 6.05
C GLY A 169 -17.25 15.14 5.14
N ALA A 170 -17.16 15.32 3.82
CA ALA A 170 -17.45 14.26 2.84
C ALA A 170 -16.47 13.08 2.95
N THR A 171 -15.16 13.36 3.09
CA THR A 171 -14.14 12.34 3.31
C THR A 171 -14.31 11.64 4.63
N PHE A 172 -14.55 12.38 5.71
CA PHE A 172 -14.82 11.78 7.01
C PHE A 172 -16.03 10.85 6.94
N GLY A 173 -17.14 11.29 6.32
CA GLY A 173 -18.31 10.44 6.10
C GLY A 173 -18.00 9.20 5.26
N LEU A 174 -17.18 9.31 4.22
CA LEU A 174 -16.77 8.18 3.39
C LEU A 174 -15.88 7.19 4.17
N CYS A 175 -14.90 7.67 4.94
CA CYS A 175 -14.07 6.85 5.81
C CYS A 175 -14.93 6.12 6.86
N VAL A 176 -15.89 6.80 7.49
CA VAL A 176 -16.84 6.19 8.43
C VAL A 176 -17.68 5.11 7.74
N LEU A 177 -18.15 5.35 6.51
CA LEU A 177 -18.89 4.34 5.74
C LEU A 177 -18.02 3.13 5.37
N ILE A 178 -16.76 3.35 5.00
CA ILE A 178 -15.81 2.27 4.68
C ILE A 178 -15.49 1.45 5.92
N VAL A 179 -15.13 2.09 7.03
CA VAL A 179 -14.81 1.41 8.30
C VAL A 179 -16.05 0.73 8.86
N GLY A 180 -17.19 1.41 8.91
CA GLY A 180 -18.45 0.82 9.37
C GLY A 180 -18.90 -0.34 8.48
N GLY A 181 -18.69 -0.23 7.17
CA GLY A 181 -18.92 -1.31 6.21
C GLY A 181 -18.00 -2.50 6.41
N ALA A 182 -16.71 -2.25 6.69
CA ALA A 182 -15.74 -3.30 7.02
C ALA A 182 -16.12 -4.02 8.32
N ILE A 183 -16.42 -3.27 9.39
CA ILE A 183 -16.90 -3.82 10.67
C ILE A 183 -18.16 -4.67 10.46
N ALA A 184 -19.14 -4.15 9.71
CA ALA A 184 -20.37 -4.90 9.41
C ALA A 184 -20.08 -6.17 8.59
N ALA A 185 -19.17 -6.10 7.62
CA ALA A 185 -18.73 -7.26 6.84
C ALA A 185 -17.98 -8.28 7.71
N THR A 186 -17.22 -7.85 8.72
CA THR A 186 -16.58 -8.72 9.70
C THR A 186 -17.60 -9.45 10.56
N PHE A 187 -18.59 -8.74 11.13
CA PHE A 187 -19.68 -9.38 11.88
C PHE A 187 -20.55 -10.31 11.02
N ALA A 188 -20.66 -10.04 9.73
CA ALA A 188 -21.33 -10.91 8.76
C ALA A 188 -20.47 -12.12 8.31
N GLY A 189 -19.20 -12.20 8.73
CA GLY A 189 -18.25 -13.25 8.33
C GLY A 189 -17.74 -13.14 6.89
N LEU A 190 -17.95 -12.00 6.23
CA LEU A 190 -17.50 -11.70 4.87
C LEU A 190 -16.04 -11.22 4.84
N LEU A 191 -15.62 -10.45 5.85
CA LEU A 191 -14.23 -10.14 6.13
C LEU A 191 -13.82 -10.97 7.34
N LYS A 192 -12.78 -11.79 7.19
CA LYS A 192 -12.22 -12.56 8.29
C LYS A 192 -10.86 -11.98 8.61
N GLU A 193 -10.65 -11.68 9.88
CA GLU A 193 -9.33 -11.39 10.40
C GLU A 193 -8.42 -12.57 10.08
N TYR A 194 -7.17 -12.28 9.74
CA TYR A 194 -6.21 -13.32 9.41
C TYR A 194 -6.00 -14.23 10.63
N GLU A 195 -6.23 -15.53 10.44
CA GLU A 195 -5.96 -16.56 11.44
C GLU A 195 -4.76 -17.39 10.97
N PRO A 196 -3.62 -17.36 11.69
CA PRO A 196 -2.45 -18.18 11.37
C PRO A 196 -2.80 -19.67 11.25
N PRO A 197 -2.26 -20.40 10.26
CA PRO A 197 -2.66 -21.78 10.03
C PRO A 197 -2.06 -22.73 11.06
N THR A 198 -2.92 -23.54 11.69
CA THR A 198 -2.47 -24.66 12.53
C THR A 198 -2.14 -25.88 11.68
N LEU A 199 -0.85 -26.14 11.48
CA LEU A 199 -0.39 -27.22 10.62
C LEU A 199 -0.36 -28.56 11.37
N THR A 200 -0.88 -29.61 10.73
CA THR A 200 -0.68 -30.99 11.20
C THR A 200 0.78 -31.43 11.03
N THR A 201 1.20 -32.50 11.70
CA THR A 201 2.56 -33.04 11.54
C THR A 201 2.90 -33.37 10.08
N GLY A 202 1.96 -33.96 9.32
CA GLY A 202 2.16 -34.23 7.89
C GLY A 202 2.25 -32.96 7.04
N GLN A 203 1.52 -31.91 7.42
CA GLN A 203 1.63 -30.59 6.78
C GLN A 203 2.90 -29.83 7.19
N ARG A 204 3.59 -30.20 8.25
CA ARG A 204 4.92 -29.63 8.59
C ARG A 204 6.06 -30.36 7.89
N THR A 205 5.95 -31.68 7.75
CA THR A 205 6.98 -32.48 7.10
C THR A 205 7.00 -32.28 5.58
N GLY A 206 8.18 -32.40 4.99
CA GLY A 206 8.43 -32.23 3.56
C GLY A 206 9.46 -31.14 3.28
N VAL A 207 9.58 -30.79 2.00
CA VAL A 207 10.55 -29.80 1.53
C VAL A 207 9.90 -28.41 1.45
N TRP A 208 10.50 -27.48 2.18
CA TRP A 208 10.21 -26.06 2.17
C TRP A 208 11.27 -25.36 1.32
N ARG A 209 10.85 -24.38 0.51
CA ARG A 209 11.74 -23.68 -0.43
C ARG A 209 11.66 -22.18 -0.23
N GLY A 210 12.80 -21.53 -0.11
CA GLY A 210 12.92 -20.08 -0.03
C GLY A 210 13.78 -19.49 -1.14
N ASP A 211 13.99 -18.19 -1.04
CA ASP A 211 14.80 -17.44 -2.00
C ASP A 211 16.29 -17.80 -1.94
N GLY A 212 16.99 -17.60 -3.05
CA GLY A 212 18.41 -17.92 -3.19
C GLY A 212 18.71 -19.42 -3.37
N GLY A 213 17.69 -20.27 -3.42
CA GLY A 213 17.86 -21.73 -3.48
C GLY A 213 17.79 -22.41 -2.12
N ALA A 214 17.36 -21.68 -1.08
CA ALA A 214 17.18 -22.22 0.26
C ALA A 214 16.20 -23.41 0.26
N LEU A 215 16.62 -24.52 0.85
CA LEU A 215 15.83 -25.73 1.04
C LEU A 215 15.86 -26.14 2.50
N LEU A 216 14.69 -26.44 3.06
CA LEU A 216 14.55 -27.05 4.38
C LEU A 216 13.66 -28.27 4.28
N ASN A 217 14.21 -29.45 4.50
CA ASN A 217 13.49 -30.72 4.48
C ASN A 217 13.24 -31.20 5.91
N LEU A 218 12.00 -31.04 6.37
CA LEU A 218 11.55 -31.49 7.68
C LEU A 218 11.06 -32.94 7.58
N ARG A 219 11.81 -33.88 8.16
CA ARG A 219 11.46 -35.30 8.17
C ARG A 219 10.49 -35.61 9.32
N ALA A 220 9.64 -36.60 9.11
CA ALA A 220 8.90 -37.22 10.20
C ALA A 220 9.89 -37.77 11.24
N GLY A 221 9.57 -37.61 12.53
CA GLY A 221 10.46 -37.99 13.63
C GLY A 221 11.45 -36.92 14.06
N GLY A 222 11.34 -35.68 13.55
CA GLY A 222 12.07 -34.52 14.10
C GLY A 222 13.46 -34.32 13.53
N ARG A 223 13.85 -35.00 12.44
CA ARG A 223 15.11 -34.74 11.74
C ARG A 223 14.95 -33.67 10.67
N ALA A 224 15.93 -32.79 10.50
CA ALA A 224 15.95 -31.76 9.47
C ALA A 224 17.22 -31.89 8.62
N GLU A 225 17.07 -31.60 7.33
CA GLU A 225 18.17 -31.44 6.35
C GLU A 225 17.95 -30.10 5.66
N PHE A 226 19.01 -29.32 5.47
CA PHE A 226 18.88 -28.01 4.86
C PHE A 226 20.05 -27.67 3.95
N THR A 227 19.77 -26.84 2.96
CA THR A 227 20.73 -26.38 1.95
C THR A 227 20.52 -24.90 1.68
N ASP A 228 21.59 -24.12 1.69
CA ASP A 228 21.60 -22.66 1.53
C ASP A 228 20.54 -21.94 2.39
N LEU A 229 20.22 -22.51 3.54
CA LEU A 229 19.13 -22.03 4.40
C LEU A 229 19.65 -20.83 5.20
N PRO A 230 18.99 -19.66 5.15
CA PRO A 230 19.35 -18.55 6.02
C PRO A 230 19.05 -18.93 7.47
N LEU A 231 20.07 -18.87 8.31
CA LEU A 231 20.02 -19.15 9.75
C LEU A 231 20.62 -17.99 10.51
N GLN A 232 20.21 -17.82 11.75
CA GLN A 232 20.72 -16.76 12.63
C GLN A 232 22.25 -16.84 12.68
N ASP A 233 22.94 -15.72 12.45
CA ASP A 233 24.38 -15.63 12.67
C ASP A 233 24.64 -15.72 14.20
N PRO A 234 25.55 -16.60 14.68
CA PRO A 234 25.91 -16.65 16.09
C PRO A 234 26.56 -15.37 16.64
N GLY A 235 27.12 -14.52 15.77
CA GLY A 235 27.91 -13.35 16.12
C GLY A 235 27.16 -12.00 16.05
N ASP A 236 26.01 -11.93 15.40
CA ASP A 236 25.19 -10.73 15.30
C ASP A 236 23.70 -11.05 15.05
N PHE A 237 22.89 -10.02 14.80
CA PHE A 237 21.46 -10.18 14.53
C PHE A 237 21.13 -10.52 13.07
N THR A 238 22.12 -10.67 12.19
CA THR A 238 21.91 -10.96 10.76
C THR A 238 21.76 -12.47 10.51
N TYR A 239 21.81 -12.88 9.23
CA TYR A 239 21.76 -14.28 8.85
C TYR A 239 22.97 -14.70 8.02
N VAL A 240 23.26 -15.99 8.12
CA VAL A 240 24.24 -16.71 7.31
C VAL A 240 23.53 -17.85 6.58
N ARG A 241 24.00 -18.19 5.37
CA ARG A 241 23.42 -19.29 4.59
C ARG A 241 24.20 -20.57 4.83
N CYS A 242 23.47 -21.63 5.14
CA CYS A 242 24.04 -22.84 5.67
C CYS A 242 23.52 -24.11 5.00
N ASP A 243 24.41 -25.09 4.89
CA ASP A 243 24.11 -26.48 4.55
C ASP A 243 24.31 -27.36 5.78
N GLY A 244 23.45 -28.36 5.98
CA GLY A 244 23.66 -29.29 7.10
C GLY A 244 22.46 -30.12 7.48
N THR A 245 22.57 -30.71 8.68
CA THR A 245 21.51 -31.47 9.32
C THR A 245 21.27 -30.97 10.74
N GLY A 246 20.10 -31.31 11.25
CA GLY A 246 19.73 -31.00 12.61
C GLY A 246 18.47 -31.74 13.03
N THR A 247 17.88 -31.22 14.08
CA THR A 247 16.57 -31.63 14.57
C THR A 247 15.59 -30.46 14.53
N TRP A 248 14.32 -30.77 14.42
CA TRP A 248 13.26 -29.77 14.49
C TRP A 248 12.18 -30.20 15.47
N SER A 249 11.59 -29.20 16.13
CA SER A 249 10.43 -29.36 16.99
C SER A 249 9.45 -28.22 16.75
N VAL A 250 8.18 -28.46 17.08
CA VAL A 250 7.17 -27.39 17.10
C VAL A 250 7.20 -26.75 18.46
N ASP A 251 7.33 -25.44 18.49
CA ASP A 251 7.13 -24.65 19.69
C ASP A 251 5.82 -23.86 19.58
N ARG A 252 4.87 -24.23 20.43
CA ARG A 252 3.54 -23.60 20.52
C ARG A 252 3.48 -22.56 21.63
N GLU A 253 4.50 -22.56 22.49
CA GLU A 253 4.60 -21.69 23.66
C GLU A 253 5.62 -20.57 23.40
N GLY A 254 6.17 -20.48 22.18
CA GLY A 254 7.08 -19.41 21.71
C GLY A 254 8.25 -19.14 22.63
N ARG A 255 8.70 -20.15 23.37
CA ARG A 255 9.84 -20.07 24.29
C ARG A 255 11.17 -19.92 23.56
N ASP A 256 11.21 -20.38 22.32
CA ASP A 256 12.38 -20.31 21.45
C ASP A 256 12.33 -19.12 20.48
N ASP A 257 11.30 -18.27 20.54
CA ASP A 257 11.22 -17.02 19.77
C ASP A 257 12.05 -15.93 20.45
N ALA A 258 13.06 -15.43 19.74
CA ALA A 258 14.01 -14.46 20.26
C ALA A 258 13.43 -13.04 20.42
N TYR A 259 12.29 -12.76 19.78
CA TYR A 259 11.66 -11.44 19.80
C TYR A 259 10.41 -11.38 20.70
N ALA A 260 9.99 -12.51 21.25
CA ALA A 260 8.88 -12.62 22.17
C ALA A 260 9.34 -12.43 23.62
N GLU A 261 9.13 -11.25 24.20
CA GLU A 261 9.37 -11.04 25.64
C GLU A 261 8.38 -11.86 26.52
N ASP A 262 7.21 -12.25 25.99
CA ASP A 262 6.10 -12.90 26.74
C ASP A 262 5.56 -14.21 26.09
N GLY A 263 6.32 -14.88 25.23
CA GLY A 263 5.84 -16.01 24.41
C GLY A 263 5.26 -15.56 23.06
N PRO A 264 4.89 -16.48 22.15
CA PRO A 264 4.68 -16.13 20.76
C PRO A 264 3.47 -15.20 20.67
N GLU A 265 3.54 -14.22 19.80
CA GLU A 265 2.42 -13.35 19.45
C GLU A 265 1.34 -14.16 18.67
N GLU A 266 0.74 -15.17 19.29
CA GLU A 266 -0.39 -15.97 18.79
C GLU A 266 -0.06 -17.07 17.76
N ARG A 267 1.22 -17.37 17.48
CA ARG A 267 1.63 -18.29 16.38
C ARG A 267 2.50 -19.48 16.83
N ASP A 268 2.22 -20.67 16.26
CA ASP A 268 3.12 -21.81 16.35
C ASP A 268 4.40 -21.54 15.54
N GLY A 269 5.55 -22.02 16.00
CA GLY A 269 6.81 -21.97 15.26
C GLY A 269 7.51 -23.32 15.15
N VAL A 270 8.43 -23.40 14.20
CA VAL A 270 9.33 -24.53 13.98
C VAL A 270 10.73 -24.13 14.43
N VAL A 271 11.20 -24.75 15.50
CA VAL A 271 12.53 -24.53 16.05
C VAL A 271 13.49 -25.49 15.38
N LEU A 272 14.48 -24.95 14.66
CA LEU A 272 15.54 -25.73 14.03
C LEU A 272 16.80 -25.69 14.90
N ARG A 273 17.22 -26.86 15.38
CA ARG A 273 18.44 -27.06 16.18
C ARG A 273 19.47 -27.80 15.35
N LEU A 274 20.62 -27.18 15.12
CA LEU A 274 21.68 -27.74 14.28
C LEU A 274 22.48 -28.79 15.04
N ASP A 275 22.96 -29.84 14.35
CA ASP A 275 23.89 -30.82 14.92
C ASP A 275 25.33 -30.26 15.03
N GLY A 276 25.55 -29.03 14.53
CA GLY A 276 26.81 -28.30 14.43
C GLY A 276 26.85 -27.49 13.13
N GLY A 277 27.75 -26.51 13.00
CA GLY A 277 27.98 -25.82 11.72
C GLY A 277 27.97 -24.29 11.78
N CYS A 278 27.64 -23.68 10.63
CA CYS A 278 27.83 -22.26 10.32
C CYS A 278 26.80 -21.28 10.90
N GLY A 279 25.75 -21.75 11.57
CA GLY A 279 24.66 -20.90 12.08
C GLY A 279 24.19 -21.30 13.48
N ALA A 280 23.30 -20.49 14.05
CA ALA A 280 22.67 -20.74 15.35
C ALA A 280 21.25 -21.32 15.21
N GLN A 281 20.70 -21.78 16.35
CA GLN A 281 19.29 -22.18 16.44
C GLN A 281 18.41 -21.07 15.86
N THR A 282 17.45 -21.44 15.00
CA THR A 282 16.56 -20.47 14.34
C THR A 282 15.11 -20.89 14.56
N TYR A 283 14.29 -19.93 14.99
CA TYR A 283 12.84 -20.07 15.13
C TYR A 283 12.16 -19.60 13.84
N TRP A 284 11.44 -20.51 13.18
CA TRP A 284 10.68 -20.22 11.97
C TRP A 284 9.20 -20.18 12.29
N THR A 285 8.60 -18.99 12.30
CA THR A 285 7.18 -18.80 12.58
C THR A 285 6.31 -19.35 11.46
N ILE A 286 5.20 -19.99 11.81
CA ILE A 286 4.23 -20.48 10.83
C ILE A 286 3.32 -19.33 10.38
N GLY A 287 3.19 -19.17 9.07
CA GLY A 287 2.33 -18.18 8.42
C GLY A 287 1.66 -18.72 7.15
N GLY A 288 1.13 -17.82 6.33
CA GLY A 288 0.43 -18.15 5.10
C GLY A 288 -0.98 -18.72 5.33
N THR A 289 -1.42 -19.66 4.50
CA THR A 289 -2.77 -20.25 4.63
C THR A 289 -2.70 -21.75 4.88
N ARG A 290 -3.85 -22.36 5.22
CA ARG A 290 -3.92 -23.83 5.36
C ARG A 290 -3.53 -24.56 4.07
N ASP A 291 -3.86 -23.97 2.92
CA ASP A 291 -3.67 -24.57 1.59
C ASP A 291 -2.30 -24.20 0.98
N ASP A 292 -1.76 -23.03 1.32
CA ASP A 292 -0.43 -22.55 0.95
C ASP A 292 0.32 -22.09 2.21
N PRO A 293 0.83 -23.03 3.02
CA PRO A 293 1.48 -22.71 4.29
C PRO A 293 2.90 -22.21 4.07
N GLU A 294 3.33 -21.34 4.97
CA GLU A 294 4.64 -20.70 4.94
C GLU A 294 5.37 -20.82 6.28
N LEU A 295 6.70 -20.83 6.21
CA LEU A 295 7.58 -20.64 7.35
C LEU A 295 8.35 -19.35 7.13
N PHE A 296 8.32 -18.44 8.09
CA PHE A 296 9.02 -17.18 7.96
C PHE A 296 9.87 -16.86 9.18
N VAL A 297 10.85 -15.99 8.99
CA VAL A 297 11.70 -15.45 10.06
C VAL A 297 12.15 -14.05 9.65
N VAL A 298 12.24 -13.15 10.63
CA VAL A 298 12.81 -11.81 10.45
C VAL A 298 14.20 -11.80 11.08
N PHE A 299 15.22 -11.53 10.28
CA PHE A 299 16.59 -11.38 10.76
C PHE A 299 16.93 -9.90 10.96
N GLY A 300 17.53 -9.55 12.09
CA GLY A 300 17.98 -8.20 12.39
C GLY A 300 17.09 -7.53 13.43
N ASP A 301 17.01 -6.20 13.36
CA ASP A 301 16.08 -5.43 14.17
C ASP A 301 14.63 -5.71 13.69
N PRO A 302 13.67 -6.09 14.56
CA PRO A 302 12.30 -6.40 14.15
C PRO A 302 11.61 -5.26 13.38
N ASP A 303 11.99 -3.99 13.62
CA ASP A 303 11.40 -2.82 12.94
C ASP A 303 12.00 -2.57 11.54
N SER A 304 13.14 -3.22 11.21
CA SER A 304 13.86 -3.00 9.94
C SER A 304 14.55 -4.25 9.38
N GLY A 305 14.13 -5.42 9.86
CA GLY A 305 14.80 -6.69 9.62
C GLY A 305 14.54 -7.24 8.22
N GLU A 306 15.37 -8.18 7.81
CA GLU A 306 15.23 -8.86 6.54
C GLU A 306 14.34 -10.09 6.70
N LEU A 307 13.12 -10.01 6.16
CA LEU A 307 12.15 -11.09 6.12
C LEU A 307 12.61 -12.21 5.16
N ARG A 308 12.58 -13.44 5.65
CA ARG A 308 12.82 -14.66 4.87
C ARG A 308 11.61 -15.57 4.97
N ILE A 309 11.14 -16.05 3.81
CA ILE A 309 9.97 -16.92 3.69
C ILE A 309 10.37 -18.22 3.00
N LEU A 310 9.95 -19.35 3.55
CA LEU A 310 9.97 -20.65 2.91
C LEU A 310 8.53 -21.08 2.62
N LYS A 311 8.27 -21.47 1.39
CA LYS A 311 6.96 -21.96 0.94
C LYS A 311 6.96 -23.47 0.80
N LYS A 312 5.83 -24.10 1.11
CA LYS A 312 5.65 -25.53 0.90
C LYS A 312 5.29 -25.81 -0.55
N ARG A 313 6.12 -26.60 -1.26
CA ARG A 313 5.85 -27.03 -2.66
C ARG A 313 6.11 -28.52 -2.86
#